data_AF-A0A8T1S5Z9-F1
#
_entry.id   AF-A0A8T1S5Z9-F1
#
_cell.length_a   1.000
_cell.length_b   1.000
_cell.length_c   1.000
_cell.angle_alpha   90.00
_cell.angle_beta   90.00
_cell.angle_gamma   90.00
#
_symmetry.space_group_name_H-M   'P 1'
#
loop_
_entity.id
_entity.type
_entity.pdbx_description
1 polymer ?
#
loop_
_entity_poly.entity_id
_entity_poly.type
_entity_poly.pdbx_seq_one_letter_code
_entity_poly.pdbx_strand_id
1 'polypeptide(L)'
;AKPSPSPTSSGELRGPRTCDCELALLPLRRLLLLQPDCFQLRGDRLAVLRPPRHQPAGGFTVLSDGALHHDGQRHCRLTGHLKRDVELTSHRDYKDFRETILSRPLVFFTNVRTKNYSSKEKTYAFIVNTRHPKIRRQIEHGMNTIISSVFGESYKLRFDFQEVVKSFFPPGSHLVTGEDLSFSYEFKSDALFDFFYWFGISKNTVAVTGKVLNLSNTSAEKKEIITMFLEKMSEPYVRLNSFSDRKFSVASRDSIDAFCSLTPQPSLTNPPVRVC
;
A
#
# COMPACT_ATOMS: atom_id res chain seq x y z
N ALA A 1 15.04 1.94 -40.08
CA ALA A 1 14.30 1.68 -38.82
C ALA A 1 15.28 1.81 -37.66
N LYS A 2 15.01 2.68 -36.67
CA LYS A 2 15.94 2.96 -35.56
C LYS A 2 15.27 2.51 -34.25
N PRO A 3 15.93 1.72 -33.39
CA PRO A 3 15.29 1.12 -32.22
C PRO A 3 14.94 2.20 -31.18
N SER A 4 13.72 2.14 -30.67
CA SER A 4 13.24 2.97 -29.57
C SER A 4 14.04 2.70 -28.30
N PRO A 5 14.47 3.72 -27.54
CA PRO A 5 15.06 3.52 -26.23
C PRO A 5 13.94 3.13 -25.27
N SER A 6 13.78 1.83 -25.05
CA SER A 6 12.93 1.28 -24.01
C SER A 6 13.50 1.63 -22.63
N PRO A 7 12.66 1.82 -21.60
CA PRO A 7 13.12 1.87 -20.22
C PRO A 7 14.03 0.66 -19.94
N THR A 8 15.07 0.85 -19.12
CA THR A 8 15.97 -0.22 -18.72
C THR A 8 15.12 -1.35 -18.15
N SER A 9 15.17 -2.55 -18.75
CA SER A 9 14.27 -3.65 -18.40
C SER A 9 14.61 -4.21 -17.02
N SER A 10 14.04 -3.64 -15.96
CA SER A 10 14.18 -4.15 -14.60
C SER A 10 13.13 -5.21 -14.29
N GLY A 11 13.26 -6.38 -14.95
CA GLY A 11 12.52 -7.60 -14.65
C GLY A 11 11.33 -7.88 -15.56
N GLU A 12 11.12 -9.16 -15.83
CA GLU A 12 9.92 -9.68 -16.50
C GLU A 12 9.04 -10.42 -15.50
N LEU A 13 7.72 -10.38 -15.72
CA LEU A 13 6.75 -11.16 -14.96
C LEU A 13 6.99 -12.66 -15.25
N ARG A 14 7.48 -13.40 -14.26
CA ARG A 14 7.66 -14.87 -14.35
C ARG A 14 6.37 -15.64 -14.00
N GLY A 15 5.29 -14.94 -13.66
CA GLY A 15 3.97 -15.50 -13.34
C GLY A 15 3.03 -14.46 -12.71
N PRO A 16 1.75 -14.81 -12.48
CA PRO A 16 0.71 -13.87 -11.99
C PRO A 16 0.74 -13.62 -10.48
N ARG A 17 1.83 -13.97 -9.78
CA ARG A 17 1.92 -13.83 -8.33
C ARG A 17 2.33 -12.41 -7.95
N THR A 18 1.47 -11.73 -7.21
CA THR A 18 1.76 -10.39 -6.69
C THR A 18 2.92 -10.38 -5.70
N CYS A 19 3.09 -11.47 -4.93
CA CYS A 19 4.14 -11.57 -3.90
C CYS A 19 5.57 -11.48 -4.42
N ASP A 20 5.81 -11.68 -5.73
CA ASP A 20 7.15 -11.61 -6.32
C ASP A 20 7.47 -10.21 -6.89
N CYS A 21 6.48 -9.31 -6.93
CA CYS A 21 6.62 -7.95 -7.44
C CYS A 21 6.71 -6.95 -6.29
N GLU A 22 7.78 -6.17 -6.25
CA GLU A 22 7.98 -5.11 -5.25
C GLU A 22 7.27 -3.82 -5.66
N LEU A 23 7.61 -3.31 -6.84
CA LEU A 23 7.09 -2.06 -7.39
C LEU A 23 6.75 -2.29 -8.87
N ALA A 24 5.79 -1.57 -9.41
CA ALA A 24 5.47 -1.64 -10.83
C ALA A 24 5.20 -0.25 -11.42
N LEU A 25 5.51 -0.09 -12.70
CA LEU A 25 5.29 1.15 -13.43
C LEU A 25 4.63 0.89 -14.77
N LEU A 26 3.58 1.65 -15.09
CA LEU A 26 2.85 1.53 -16.35
C LEU A 26 2.30 2.88 -16.83
N PRO A 27 2.14 3.09 -18.14
CA PRO A 27 1.47 4.29 -18.65
C PRO A 27 0.06 4.42 -18.10
N LEU A 28 -0.39 5.62 -17.73
CA LEU A 28 -1.73 5.84 -17.16
C LEU A 28 -2.84 5.30 -18.06
N ARG A 29 -2.74 5.53 -19.38
CA ARG A 29 -3.71 5.00 -20.36
C ARG A 29 -3.86 3.48 -20.27
N ARG A 30 -2.78 2.75 -19.97
CA ARG A 30 -2.82 1.29 -19.79
C ARG A 30 -3.53 0.90 -18.51
N LEU A 31 -3.26 1.59 -17.40
CA LEU A 31 -3.98 1.36 -16.15
C LEU A 31 -5.49 1.53 -16.34
N LEU A 32 -5.92 2.62 -17.00
CA LEU A 32 -7.33 2.89 -17.26
C LEU A 32 -8.01 1.81 -18.11
N LEU A 33 -7.29 1.25 -19.08
CA LEU A 33 -7.81 0.19 -19.95
C LEU A 33 -7.89 -1.16 -19.25
N LEU A 34 -6.95 -1.46 -18.36
CA LEU A 34 -6.84 -2.77 -17.71
C LEU A 34 -7.58 -2.85 -16.37
N GLN A 35 -7.95 -1.70 -15.78
CA GLN A 35 -8.61 -1.62 -14.48
C GLN A 35 -9.80 -0.63 -14.52
N PRO A 36 -10.77 -0.81 -15.44
CA PRO A 36 -11.91 0.09 -15.58
C PRO A 36 -12.80 0.14 -14.33
N ASP A 37 -12.84 -0.94 -13.55
CA ASP A 37 -13.63 -1.05 -12.32
C ASP A 37 -12.98 -0.34 -11.13
N CYS A 38 -11.69 0.00 -11.23
CA CYS A 38 -10.96 0.76 -10.21
C CYS A 38 -10.74 2.22 -10.62
N PHE A 39 -10.60 2.50 -11.93
CA PHE A 39 -10.26 3.81 -12.45
C PHE A 39 -11.14 4.19 -13.64
N GLN A 40 -11.77 5.35 -13.56
CA GLN A 40 -12.63 5.84 -14.63
C GLN A 40 -12.28 7.28 -15.00
N LEU A 41 -11.85 7.48 -16.24
CA LEU A 41 -11.61 8.81 -16.80
C LEU A 41 -12.86 9.27 -17.58
N ARG A 42 -13.51 10.35 -17.14
CA ARG A 42 -14.63 10.99 -17.83
C ARG A 42 -14.31 12.47 -18.04
N GLY A 43 -14.09 12.88 -19.28
CA GLY A 43 -13.70 14.25 -19.60
C GLY A 43 -12.38 14.63 -18.93
N ASP A 44 -12.43 15.62 -18.04
CA ASP A 44 -11.33 16.14 -17.23
C ASP A 44 -11.30 15.54 -15.81
N ARG A 45 -12.09 14.51 -15.51
CA ARG A 45 -12.15 13.91 -14.19
C ARG A 45 -11.67 12.47 -14.20
N LEU A 46 -10.66 12.17 -13.39
CA LEU A 46 -10.24 10.80 -13.07
C LEU A 46 -10.84 10.41 -11.73
N ALA A 47 -11.72 9.41 -11.73
CA ALA A 47 -12.33 8.86 -10.53
C ALA A 47 -11.64 7.55 -10.15
N VAL A 48 -11.19 7.48 -8.90
CA VAL A 48 -10.84 6.24 -8.22
C VAL A 48 -12.12 5.68 -7.63
N LEU A 49 -12.55 4.54 -8.15
CA LEU A 49 -13.81 3.92 -7.77
C LEU A 49 -13.63 3.21 -6.44
N ARG A 50 -14.64 3.33 -5.57
CA ARG A 50 -14.66 2.54 -4.34
C ARG A 50 -14.85 1.07 -4.72
N PRO A 51 -14.16 0.15 -4.03
CA PRO A 51 -14.37 -1.25 -4.32
C PRO A 51 -15.82 -1.66 -4.02
N PRO A 52 -16.33 -2.69 -4.69
CA PRO A 52 -17.68 -3.18 -4.46
C PRO A 52 -17.91 -3.55 -2.99
N ARG A 53 -19.16 -3.43 -2.52
CA ARG A 53 -19.52 -3.74 -1.12
C ARG A 53 -19.17 -5.18 -0.70
N HIS A 54 -19.14 -6.12 -1.65
CA HIS A 54 -18.78 -7.52 -1.42
C HIS A 54 -17.26 -7.76 -1.37
N GLN A 55 -16.44 -6.76 -1.70
CA GLN A 55 -14.97 -6.80 -1.64
C GLN A 55 -14.41 -5.50 -1.04
N PRO A 56 -14.79 -5.13 0.19
CA PRO A 56 -14.48 -3.80 0.74
C PRO A 56 -12.98 -3.55 0.95
N ALA A 57 -12.15 -4.60 0.99
CA ALA A 57 -10.69 -4.47 1.10
C ALA A 57 -9.95 -4.56 -0.26
N GLY A 58 -10.67 -4.63 -1.38
CA GLY A 58 -10.08 -4.64 -2.73
C GLY A 58 -9.78 -3.25 -3.28
N GLY A 59 -9.21 -3.20 -4.47
CA GLY A 59 -8.81 -2.00 -5.21
C GLY A 59 -7.44 -1.47 -4.83
N PHE A 60 -7.25 -0.18 -5.12
CA PHE A 60 -6.00 0.54 -4.93
C PHE A 60 -6.22 1.75 -4.02
N THR A 61 -5.17 2.15 -3.30
CA THR A 61 -5.14 3.42 -2.55
C THR A 61 -4.33 4.42 -3.36
N VAL A 62 -5.00 5.41 -3.95
CA VAL A 62 -4.31 6.45 -4.73
C VAL A 62 -3.93 7.60 -3.82
N LEU A 63 -2.65 7.97 -3.82
CA LEU A 63 -2.10 9.08 -3.04
C LEU A 63 -1.84 10.28 -3.96
N SER A 64 -2.51 11.41 -3.70
CA SER A 64 -2.44 12.61 -4.55
C SER A 64 -3.04 13.84 -3.83
N ASP A 65 -2.81 15.03 -4.38
CA ASP A 65 -3.41 16.28 -3.90
C ASP A 65 -4.64 16.71 -4.74
N GLY A 66 -5.12 15.82 -5.61
CA GLY A 66 -6.37 16.02 -6.36
C GLY A 66 -6.20 16.62 -7.76
N ALA A 67 -4.97 16.96 -8.15
CA ALA A 67 -4.63 17.38 -9.51
C ALA A 67 -3.73 16.34 -10.20
N LEU A 68 -3.91 16.17 -11.51
CA LEU A 68 -3.13 15.27 -12.35
C LEU A 68 -2.96 15.91 -13.73
N HIS A 69 -1.75 15.89 -14.29
CA HIS A 69 -1.54 16.30 -15.68
C HIS A 69 -1.56 15.08 -16.59
N HIS A 70 -2.57 14.93 -17.43
CA HIS A 70 -2.64 13.81 -18.38
C HIS A 70 -1.81 14.12 -19.64
N ASP A 71 -0.70 13.40 -19.80
CA ASP A 71 0.29 13.49 -20.88
C ASP A 71 0.75 14.94 -21.18
N GLY A 72 0.89 15.76 -20.12
CA GLY A 72 1.33 17.16 -20.20
C GLY A 72 0.37 18.12 -20.92
N GLN A 73 -0.88 17.70 -21.19
CA GLN A 73 -1.83 18.51 -21.98
C GLN A 73 -3.09 18.91 -21.20
N ARG A 74 -3.68 17.98 -20.44
CA ARG A 74 -4.96 18.21 -19.77
C ARG A 74 -4.81 18.12 -18.26
N HIS A 75 -5.23 19.16 -17.56
CA HIS A 75 -5.46 19.07 -16.12
C HIS A 75 -6.66 18.17 -15.89
N CYS A 76 -6.45 17.14 -15.08
CA CYS A 76 -7.49 16.23 -14.65
C CYS A 76 -7.68 16.36 -13.14
N ARG A 77 -8.94 16.54 -12.71
CA ARG A 77 -9.30 16.48 -11.30
C ARG A 77 -9.39 15.03 -10.85
N LEU A 78 -8.59 14.66 -9.86
CA LEU A 78 -8.60 13.33 -9.28
C LEU A 78 -9.59 13.27 -8.11
N THR A 79 -10.48 12.28 -8.10
CA THR A 79 -11.46 12.06 -7.02
C THR A 79 -11.33 10.65 -6.45
N GLY A 80 -11.65 10.47 -5.16
CA GLY A 80 -11.49 9.19 -4.48
C GLY A 80 -10.04 8.86 -4.10
N HIS A 81 -9.17 9.88 -4.04
CA HIS A 81 -7.79 9.75 -3.58
C HIS A 81 -7.68 9.98 -2.07
N LEU A 82 -6.61 9.46 -1.48
CA LEU A 82 -6.10 9.81 -0.17
C LEU A 82 -5.06 10.92 -0.32
N LYS A 83 -5.06 11.91 0.58
CA LYS A 83 -4.06 12.99 0.56
C LYS A 83 -2.66 12.45 0.77
N ARG A 84 -1.67 13.06 0.12
CA ARG A 84 -0.25 12.68 0.31
C ARG A 84 0.27 13.10 1.67
N ASP A 85 -0.18 14.25 2.16
CA ASP A 85 0.17 14.77 3.48
C ASP A 85 -1.06 14.71 4.40
N VAL A 86 -0.93 13.95 5.49
CA VAL A 86 -2.02 13.69 6.44
C VAL A 86 -1.61 14.11 7.85
N GLU A 87 -2.47 14.88 8.50
CA GLU A 87 -2.33 15.21 9.92
C GLU A 87 -3.10 14.18 10.76
N LEU A 88 -2.45 13.67 11.81
CA LEU A 88 -2.96 12.69 12.75
C LEU A 88 -2.91 13.30 14.14
N THR A 89 -4.01 13.19 14.89
CA THR A 89 -4.15 13.84 16.21
C THR A 89 -4.32 12.84 17.34
N SER A 90 -4.56 11.58 17.02
CA SER A 90 -4.77 10.53 18.01
C SER A 90 -4.10 9.22 17.61
N HIS A 91 -3.83 8.38 18.61
CA HIS A 91 -3.34 7.02 18.37
C HIS A 91 -4.32 6.18 17.51
N ARG A 92 -5.63 6.48 17.59
CA ARG A 92 -6.64 5.87 16.72
C ARG A 92 -6.45 6.29 15.27
N ASP A 93 -6.27 7.59 15.00
CA ASP A 93 -6.00 8.10 13.64
C ASP A 93 -4.75 7.43 13.06
N TYR A 94 -3.71 7.29 13.87
CA TYR A 94 -2.49 6.58 13.47
C TYR A 94 -2.75 5.12 13.12
N LYS A 95 -3.49 4.38 13.96
CA LYS A 95 -3.82 2.98 13.70
C LYS A 95 -4.63 2.83 12.43
N ASP A 96 -5.67 3.66 12.26
CA ASP A 96 -6.55 3.65 11.10
C ASP A 96 -5.79 4.04 9.81
N PHE A 97 -4.89 5.03 9.89
CA PHE A 97 -4.02 5.42 8.78
C PHE A 97 -3.05 4.31 8.40
N ARG A 98 -2.38 3.70 9.38
CA ARG A 98 -1.46 2.56 9.16
C ARG A 98 -2.19 1.39 8.50
N GLU A 99 -3.38 1.05 8.98
CA GLU A 99 -4.22 0.00 8.37
C GLU A 99 -4.61 0.37 6.93
N THR A 100 -4.99 1.62 6.68
CA THR A 100 -5.34 2.13 5.35
C THR A 100 -4.17 2.00 4.37
N ILE A 101 -2.99 2.50 4.72
CA ILE A 101 -1.78 2.47 3.86
C ILE A 101 -1.33 1.03 3.57
N LEU A 102 -1.48 0.12 4.53
CA LEU A 102 -0.98 -1.26 4.42
C LEU A 102 -2.02 -2.28 3.93
N SER A 103 -3.26 -1.87 3.71
CA SER A 103 -4.36 -2.76 3.30
C SER A 103 -4.37 -3.06 1.79
N ARG A 104 -3.99 -2.08 0.98
CA ARG A 104 -4.07 -2.11 -0.49
C ARG A 104 -2.78 -1.62 -1.12
N PRO A 105 -2.47 -2.03 -2.36
CA PRO A 105 -1.38 -1.43 -3.10
C PRO A 105 -1.60 0.07 -3.25
N LEU A 106 -0.51 0.84 -3.08
CA LEU A 106 -0.56 2.28 -3.26
C LEU A 106 -0.34 2.62 -4.73
N VAL A 107 -0.96 3.69 -5.20
CA VAL A 107 -0.78 4.20 -6.55
C VAL A 107 -0.46 5.70 -6.50
N PHE A 108 0.60 6.07 -7.19
CA PHE A 108 1.00 7.44 -7.45
C PHE A 108 0.95 7.70 -8.95
N PHE A 109 0.79 8.96 -9.33
CA PHE A 109 0.90 9.38 -10.72
C PHE A 109 2.06 10.34 -10.86
N THR A 110 2.84 10.17 -11.93
CA THR A 110 3.97 11.05 -12.22
C THR A 110 4.12 11.31 -13.70
N ASN A 111 4.53 12.53 -14.04
CA ASN A 111 4.80 12.95 -15.40
C ASN A 111 6.29 12.85 -15.71
N VAL A 112 6.60 12.24 -16.84
CA VAL A 112 7.99 12.01 -17.27
C VAL A 112 8.21 12.58 -18.65
N ARG A 113 9.26 13.39 -18.78
CA ARG A 113 9.73 13.96 -20.04
C ARG A 113 11.02 13.27 -20.46
N THR A 114 11.03 12.63 -21.62
CA THR A 114 12.22 11.92 -22.15
C THR A 114 12.96 12.78 -23.15
N LYS A 115 14.29 12.89 -23.03
CA LYS A 115 15.15 13.73 -23.88
C LYS A 115 15.03 13.42 -25.38
N ASN A 116 14.79 12.16 -25.73
CA ASN A 116 14.72 11.67 -27.11
C ASN A 116 13.39 11.97 -27.82
N TYR A 117 12.34 12.33 -27.07
CA TYR A 117 11.04 12.75 -27.59
C TYR A 117 10.80 14.19 -27.14
N SER A 118 11.48 15.13 -27.79
CA SER A 118 11.30 16.56 -27.52
C SER A 118 9.81 16.92 -27.57
N SER A 119 9.35 17.63 -26.54
CA SER A 119 8.00 18.21 -26.30
C SER A 119 6.90 17.40 -25.60
N LYS A 120 6.91 16.05 -25.57
CA LYS A 120 5.75 15.31 -25.01
C LYS A 120 6.04 14.66 -23.66
N GLU A 121 5.41 15.19 -22.62
CA GLU A 121 5.32 14.52 -21.32
C GLU A 121 4.40 13.30 -21.42
N LYS A 122 4.73 12.26 -20.66
CA LYS A 122 3.88 11.07 -20.52
C LYS A 122 3.54 10.86 -19.06
N THR A 123 2.30 10.53 -18.78
CA THR A 123 1.85 10.21 -17.43
C THR A 123 1.97 8.72 -17.16
N TYR A 124 2.62 8.38 -16.06
CA TYR A 124 2.78 7.02 -15.57
C TYR A 124 2.03 6.86 -14.26
N ALA A 125 1.48 5.66 -14.06
CA ALA A 125 1.05 5.18 -12.78
C ALA A 125 2.19 4.34 -12.17
N PHE A 126 2.51 4.65 -10.92
CA PHE A 126 3.49 3.95 -10.11
C PHE A 126 2.76 3.19 -9.01
N ILE A 127 2.88 1.86 -9.01
CA ILE A 127 2.21 0.97 -8.09
C ILE A 127 3.22 0.45 -7.07
N VAL A 128 2.93 0.67 -5.79
CA VAL A 128 3.70 0.15 -4.67
C VAL A 128 2.99 -1.06 -4.10
N ASN A 129 3.61 -2.23 -4.18
CA ASN A 129 3.00 -3.45 -3.64
C ASN A 129 3.23 -3.57 -2.13
N THR A 130 2.31 -3.02 -1.34
CA THR A 130 2.32 -3.09 0.12
C THR A 130 2.07 -4.49 0.69
N ARG A 131 1.75 -5.47 -0.17
CA ARG A 131 1.63 -6.89 0.19
C ARG A 131 2.96 -7.63 0.08
N HIS A 132 3.91 -7.10 -0.69
CA HIS A 132 5.24 -7.69 -0.80
C HIS A 132 5.98 -7.56 0.54
N PRO A 133 6.48 -8.67 1.14
CA PRO A 133 7.07 -8.64 2.48
C PRO A 133 8.18 -7.59 2.66
N LYS A 134 9.05 -7.41 1.66
CA LYS A 134 10.14 -6.41 1.70
C LYS A 134 9.62 -4.96 1.71
N ILE A 135 8.64 -4.64 0.87
CA ILE A 135 8.08 -3.28 0.79
C ILE A 135 7.27 -2.99 2.05
N ARG A 136 6.44 -3.96 2.47
CA ARG A 136 5.69 -3.89 3.73
C ARG A 136 6.61 -3.64 4.93
N ARG A 137 7.69 -4.41 5.06
CA ARG A 137 8.68 -4.24 6.13
C ARG A 137 9.32 -2.85 6.12
N GLN A 138 9.69 -2.30 4.96
CA GLN A 138 10.26 -0.95 4.88
C GLN A 138 9.28 0.11 5.41
N ILE A 139 8.00 0.02 5.02
CA ILE A 139 6.97 0.96 5.47
C ILE A 139 6.68 0.79 6.96
N GLU A 140 6.45 -0.45 7.42
CA GLU A 140 6.17 -0.75 8.83
C GLU A 140 7.35 -0.40 9.74
N HIS A 141 8.58 -0.69 9.32
CA HIS A 141 9.78 -0.34 10.06
C HIS A 141 9.94 1.18 10.17
N GLY A 142 9.76 1.93 9.08
CA GLY A 142 9.77 3.39 9.12
C GLY A 142 8.75 3.96 10.12
N MET A 143 7.52 3.45 10.10
CA MET A 143 6.46 3.85 11.03
C MET A 143 6.78 3.49 12.49
N ASN A 144 7.39 2.34 12.75
CA ASN A 144 7.75 1.91 14.11
C ASN A 144 8.94 2.70 14.66
N THR A 145 9.96 2.94 13.84
CA THR A 145 11.20 3.62 14.26
C THR A 145 10.94 5.07 14.65
N ILE A 146 10.07 5.79 13.94
CA ILE A 146 9.76 7.17 14.35
C ILE A 146 9.05 7.18 15.72
N ILE A 147 8.10 6.29 15.96
CA ILE A 147 7.37 6.22 17.24
C ILE A 147 8.30 5.96 18.42
N SER A 148 9.28 5.07 18.26
CA SER A 148 10.24 4.79 19.34
C SER A 148 11.15 5.96 19.69
N SER A 149 11.31 6.94 18.78
CA SER A 149 12.26 8.03 18.93
C SER A 149 11.65 9.31 19.54
N VAL A 150 10.32 9.42 19.60
CA VAL A 150 9.59 10.64 19.98
C VAL A 150 8.38 10.29 20.86
N PHE A 151 8.64 9.90 22.11
CA PHE A 151 7.56 9.56 23.04
C PHE A 151 6.88 10.83 23.54
N GLY A 152 5.64 11.08 23.10
CA GLY A 152 4.82 12.21 23.57
C GLY A 152 5.00 13.53 22.81
N GLU A 153 5.77 13.55 21.73
CA GLU A 153 6.07 14.76 20.93
C GLU A 153 5.45 14.69 19.53
N SER A 154 5.33 15.82 18.84
CA SER A 154 4.90 15.81 17.45
C SER A 154 6.02 15.35 16.55
N TYR A 155 5.68 14.65 15.48
CA TYR A 155 6.65 14.15 14.52
C TYR A 155 6.07 14.06 13.12
N LYS A 156 6.96 14.11 12.12
CA LYS A 156 6.60 13.97 10.70
C LYS A 156 7.43 12.87 10.06
N LEU A 157 6.75 11.90 9.45
CA LEU A 157 7.40 10.83 8.70
C LEU A 157 7.02 10.93 7.22
N ARG A 158 8.01 10.98 6.34
CA ARG A 158 7.84 10.96 4.88
C ARG A 158 8.39 9.65 4.30
N PHE A 159 7.64 9.05 3.38
CA PHE A 159 8.12 7.95 2.54
C PHE A 159 8.37 8.48 1.12
N ASP A 160 9.58 8.26 0.61
CA ASP A 160 10.02 8.78 -0.68
C ASP A 160 10.36 7.64 -1.66
N PHE A 161 9.78 7.72 -2.86
CA PHE A 161 9.99 6.79 -3.96
C PHE A 161 10.65 7.45 -5.19
N GLN A 162 11.04 8.72 -5.09
CA GLN A 162 11.55 9.49 -6.23
C GLN A 162 12.80 8.85 -6.86
N GLU A 163 13.77 8.44 -6.04
CA GLU A 163 15.02 7.86 -6.54
C GLU A 163 14.83 6.51 -7.23
N VAL A 164 13.93 5.66 -6.70
CA VAL A 164 13.64 4.35 -7.32
C VAL A 164 12.90 4.50 -8.65
N VAL A 165 12.02 5.48 -8.79
CA VAL A 165 11.35 5.78 -10.07
C VAL A 165 12.29 6.47 -11.04
N LYS A 166 13.15 7.38 -10.58
CA LYS A 166 14.12 8.10 -11.42
C LYS A 166 15.13 7.14 -12.04
N SER A 167 15.66 6.20 -11.25
CA SER A 167 16.62 5.19 -11.71
C SER A 167 16.05 4.18 -12.70
N PHE A 168 14.71 3.99 -12.71
CA PHE A 168 14.04 3.15 -13.69
C PHE A 168 14.07 3.73 -15.12
N PHE A 169 14.02 5.06 -15.25
CA PHE A 169 14.02 5.72 -16.55
C PHE A 169 15.44 5.88 -17.12
N PRO A 170 15.59 5.91 -18.46
CA PRO A 170 16.91 6.09 -19.06
C PRO A 170 17.53 7.45 -18.66
N PRO A 171 18.86 7.53 -18.53
CA PRO A 171 19.56 8.78 -18.20
C PRO A 171 19.14 9.92 -19.14
N GLY A 172 18.89 11.09 -18.57
CA GLY A 172 18.36 12.25 -19.29
C GLY A 172 16.83 12.34 -19.35
N SER A 173 16.11 11.38 -18.77
CA SER A 173 14.69 11.55 -18.46
C SER A 173 14.52 12.48 -17.26
N HIS A 174 13.50 13.33 -17.30
CA HIS A 174 13.17 14.24 -16.22
C HIS A 174 11.79 13.91 -15.64
N LEU A 175 11.74 13.67 -14.33
CA LEU A 175 10.49 13.57 -13.58
C LEU A 175 9.97 14.99 -13.35
N VAL A 176 8.90 15.34 -14.07
CA VAL A 176 8.29 16.67 -14.01
C VAL A 176 7.54 16.85 -12.69
N THR A 177 6.90 15.79 -12.20
CA THR A 177 6.19 15.76 -10.91
C THR A 177 6.82 14.71 -10.00
N GLY A 178 8.12 14.88 -9.69
CA GLY A 178 8.86 13.96 -8.83
C GLY A 178 8.41 14.01 -7.37
N GLU A 179 7.97 15.17 -6.88
CA GLU A 179 7.47 15.37 -5.52
C GLU A 179 6.18 14.59 -5.21
N ASP A 180 5.39 14.30 -6.26
CA ASP A 180 4.17 13.48 -6.18
C ASP A 180 4.45 12.00 -5.87
N LEU A 181 5.72 11.57 -5.91
CA LEU A 181 6.15 10.20 -5.60
C LEU A 181 6.52 10.03 -4.12
N SER A 182 5.93 10.84 -3.25
CA SER A 182 6.12 10.75 -1.82
C SER A 182 4.83 11.04 -1.07
N PHE A 183 4.70 10.46 0.11
CA PHE A 183 3.61 10.77 1.05
C PHE A 183 4.19 10.93 2.45
N SER A 184 3.54 11.74 3.26
CA SER A 184 3.91 11.95 4.65
C SER A 184 2.71 11.97 5.56
N TYR A 185 2.98 11.70 6.83
CA TYR A 185 2.02 12.03 7.87
C TYR A 185 2.72 12.76 9.00
N GLU A 186 1.96 13.61 9.65
CA GLU A 186 2.37 14.38 10.80
C GLU A 186 1.48 13.99 11.97
N PHE A 187 2.07 13.45 13.02
CA PHE A 187 1.38 13.20 14.27
C PHE A 187 1.59 14.42 15.16
N LYS A 188 0.50 15.09 15.54
CA LYS A 188 0.54 16.18 16.51
C LYS A 188 0.17 15.66 17.89
N SER A 189 1.05 15.91 18.84
CA SER A 189 0.79 15.64 20.26
C SER A 189 0.31 16.92 20.93
N ASP A 190 -0.57 16.81 21.92
CA ASP A 190 -1.01 17.94 22.78
C ASP A 190 0.09 18.35 23.79
N ALA A 191 1.35 18.25 23.39
CA ALA A 191 2.48 18.61 24.23
C ALA A 191 2.59 20.14 24.31
N LEU A 192 2.57 20.66 25.54
CA LEU A 192 2.75 22.10 25.81
C LEU A 192 4.13 22.63 25.35
N PHE A 193 5.07 21.73 25.06
CA PHE A 193 6.46 22.04 24.72
C PHE A 193 6.98 21.09 23.62
N ASP A 194 6.78 21.48 22.36
CA ASP A 194 7.14 20.67 21.18
C ASP A 194 8.49 21.11 20.59
N PHE A 195 9.50 21.21 21.46
CA PHE A 195 10.80 21.80 21.11
C PHE A 195 11.49 21.04 19.97
N PHE A 196 11.53 19.71 20.01
CA PHE A 196 12.20 18.90 18.98
C PHE A 196 11.52 18.98 17.62
N TYR A 197 10.19 19.11 17.60
CA TYR A 197 9.44 19.40 16.37
C TYR A 197 9.77 20.78 15.82
N TRP A 198 9.84 21.80 16.70
CA TRP A 198 10.19 23.16 16.29
C TRP A 198 11.62 23.25 15.74
N PHE A 199 12.57 22.53 16.35
CA PHE A 199 13.95 22.43 15.86
C PHE A 199 14.11 21.46 14.67
N GLY A 200 13.02 20.83 14.19
CA GLY A 200 13.01 19.99 13.00
C GLY A 200 13.65 18.61 13.16
N ILE A 201 13.97 18.19 14.39
CA ILE A 201 14.63 16.92 14.70
C ILE A 201 13.65 15.74 14.59
N SER A 202 12.35 15.98 14.77
CA SER A 202 11.30 14.95 14.65
C SER A 202 10.79 14.73 13.22
N LYS A 203 11.51 15.25 12.21
CA LYS A 203 11.22 15.03 10.79
C LYS A 203 12.12 13.92 10.24
N ASN A 204 11.53 12.82 9.80
CA ASN A 204 12.27 11.69 9.23
C ASN A 204 11.77 11.37 7.81
N THR A 205 12.69 10.94 6.94
CA THR A 205 12.40 10.51 5.57
C THR A 205 12.93 9.11 5.34
N VAL A 206 12.06 8.21 4.89
CA VAL A 206 12.38 6.82 4.55
C VAL A 206 12.39 6.69 3.03
N ALA A 207 13.58 6.52 2.46
CA ALA A 207 13.73 6.17 1.05
C ALA A 207 13.34 4.71 0.83
N VAL A 208 12.23 4.47 0.13
CA VAL A 208 11.74 3.11 -0.13
C VAL A 208 12.38 2.60 -1.41
N THR A 209 13.08 1.47 -1.30
CA THR A 209 13.81 0.85 -2.41
C THR A 209 13.16 -0.44 -2.85
N GLY A 210 13.24 -0.73 -4.15
CA GLY A 210 12.80 -2.00 -4.68
C GLY A 210 12.99 -2.16 -6.18
N LYS A 211 12.77 -3.37 -6.66
CA LYS A 211 12.79 -3.69 -8.09
C LYS A 211 11.51 -3.19 -8.76
N VAL A 212 11.66 -2.27 -9.71
CA VAL A 212 10.55 -1.71 -10.48
C VAL A 212 10.28 -2.56 -11.70
N LEU A 213 9.11 -3.15 -11.77
CA LEU A 213 8.65 -3.91 -12.91
C LEU A 213 8.05 -3.00 -13.99
N ASN A 214 8.51 -3.14 -15.23
CA ASN A 214 7.99 -2.38 -16.37
C ASN A 214 6.77 -3.05 -17.00
N LEU A 215 5.59 -2.43 -16.91
CA LEU A 215 4.35 -2.94 -17.53
C LEU A 215 3.93 -2.10 -18.75
N SER A 216 4.88 -1.49 -19.47
CA SER A 216 4.61 -0.70 -20.68
C SER A 216 4.43 -1.55 -21.95
N ASN A 217 4.70 -2.86 -21.91
CA ASN A 217 4.68 -3.71 -23.10
C ASN A 217 3.25 -3.91 -23.66
N THR A 218 3.15 -4.04 -24.98
CA THR A 218 1.89 -4.03 -25.73
C THR A 218 1.54 -5.37 -26.39
N SER A 219 2.37 -6.41 -26.29
CA SER A 219 2.05 -7.73 -26.88
C SER A 219 0.83 -8.38 -26.21
N ALA A 220 0.07 -9.18 -26.95
CA ALA A 220 -1.18 -9.79 -26.48
C ALA A 220 -0.97 -10.69 -25.25
N GLU A 221 0.02 -11.58 -25.31
CA GLU A 221 0.40 -12.46 -24.20
C GLU A 221 0.82 -11.68 -22.95
N LYS A 222 1.67 -10.65 -23.11
CA LYS A 222 2.07 -9.80 -21.99
C LYS A 222 0.91 -8.98 -21.45
N LYS A 223 -0.05 -8.57 -22.29
CA LYS A 223 -1.25 -7.85 -21.86
C LYS A 223 -2.09 -8.70 -20.91
N GLU A 224 -2.31 -9.98 -21.24
CA GLU A 224 -3.05 -10.90 -20.37
C GLU A 224 -2.35 -11.09 -19.03
N ILE A 225 -1.05 -11.32 -19.04
CA ILE A 225 -0.24 -11.44 -17.81
C ILE A 225 -0.31 -10.16 -16.96
N ILE A 226 -0.23 -8.97 -17.57
CA ILE A 226 -0.37 -7.68 -16.87
C ILE A 226 -1.78 -7.52 -16.30
N THR A 227 -2.80 -7.95 -17.04
CA THR A 227 -4.21 -7.88 -16.61
C THR A 227 -4.41 -8.74 -15.38
N MET A 228 -4.02 -10.01 -15.43
CA MET A 228 -4.08 -10.94 -14.28
C MET A 228 -3.30 -10.42 -13.08
N PHE A 229 -2.11 -9.83 -13.31
CA PHE A 229 -1.33 -9.21 -12.25
C PHE A 229 -2.10 -8.07 -11.56
N LEU A 230 -2.68 -7.14 -12.33
CA LEU A 230 -3.42 -6.01 -11.80
C LEU A 230 -4.72 -6.45 -11.11
N GLU A 231 -5.43 -7.43 -11.66
CA GLU A 231 -6.59 -8.06 -11.02
C GLU A 231 -6.20 -8.63 -9.65
N LYS A 232 -5.11 -9.41 -9.58
CA LYS A 232 -4.63 -9.98 -8.33
C LYS A 232 -4.17 -8.91 -7.31
N MET A 233 -3.63 -7.80 -7.80
CA MET A 233 -3.30 -6.64 -6.95
C MET A 233 -4.55 -5.96 -6.39
N SER A 234 -5.63 -5.92 -7.19
CA SER A 234 -6.91 -5.33 -6.81
C SER A 234 -7.78 -6.22 -5.92
N GLU A 235 -7.55 -7.54 -5.87
CA GLU A 235 -8.32 -8.43 -4.98
C GLU A 235 -8.15 -8.01 -3.49
N PRO A 236 -9.16 -8.24 -2.62
CA PRO A 236 -9.01 -8.04 -1.18
C PRO A 236 -7.80 -8.76 -0.60
N TYR A 237 -7.05 -8.07 0.26
CA TYR A 237 -5.98 -8.73 1.01
C TYR A 237 -6.59 -9.61 2.11
N VAL A 238 -6.77 -10.89 1.82
CA VAL A 238 -7.13 -11.87 2.85
C VAL A 238 -5.85 -12.19 3.63
N ARG A 239 -5.73 -11.66 4.85
CA ARG A 239 -4.82 -12.25 5.83
C ARG A 239 -5.35 -13.65 6.14
N LEU A 240 -4.90 -14.67 5.39
CA LEU A 240 -4.93 -16.01 5.97
C LEU A 240 -4.02 -15.91 7.18
N ASN A 241 -4.60 -15.96 8.38
CA ASN A 241 -3.85 -16.30 9.59
C ASN A 241 -3.21 -17.66 9.30
N SER A 242 -1.96 -17.63 8.84
CA SER A 242 -1.16 -18.83 8.69
C SER A 242 -0.89 -19.33 10.10
N PHE A 243 -1.66 -20.35 10.50
CA PHE A 243 -1.37 -21.17 11.66
C PHE A 243 0.02 -21.79 11.51
N SER A 244 1.06 -21.12 12.02
CA SER A 244 2.35 -21.75 12.31
C SER A 244 2.87 -21.47 13.72
N ASP A 245 2.12 -20.77 14.58
CA ASP A 245 2.40 -20.72 16.02
C ASP A 245 1.87 -21.96 16.76
N ARG A 246 2.16 -23.14 16.21
CA ARG A 246 2.12 -24.40 16.95
C ARG A 246 3.45 -25.11 16.76
N LYS A 247 4.42 -24.72 17.59
CA LYS A 247 5.29 -25.63 18.38
C LYS A 247 6.44 -24.83 18.99
N PHE A 248 6.32 -24.52 20.27
CA PHE A 248 7.42 -24.85 21.19
C PHE A 248 6.81 -25.64 22.34
N SER A 249 7.05 -26.95 22.27
CA SER A 249 6.89 -27.88 23.38
C SER A 249 7.93 -27.58 24.44
N VAL A 250 7.49 -27.18 25.64
CA VAL A 250 8.23 -27.42 26.88
C VAL A 250 7.22 -28.02 27.85
N ALA A 251 7.37 -29.32 28.07
CA ALA A 251 6.76 -30.01 29.19
C ALA A 251 7.60 -29.72 30.44
N SER A 252 6.97 -29.17 31.48
CA SER A 252 7.36 -29.46 32.87
C SER A 252 6.34 -28.92 33.88
N ARG A 253 5.62 -29.90 34.47
CA ARG A 253 5.27 -30.08 35.89
C ARG A 253 4.33 -29.09 36.62
N ASP A 254 3.21 -29.68 37.04
CA ASP A 254 2.59 -29.71 38.38
C ASP A 254 2.05 -28.41 39.00
N SER A 255 0.71 -28.33 39.10
CA SER A 255 -0.12 -27.99 40.29
C SER A 255 -1.52 -27.52 39.83
N ILE A 256 -2.52 -28.40 39.84
CA ILE A 256 -3.61 -28.56 40.83
C ILE A 256 -4.62 -27.39 40.86
N ASP A 257 -5.84 -27.74 40.41
CA ASP A 257 -7.20 -27.34 40.77
C ASP A 257 -7.57 -25.87 41.04
N ALA A 258 -8.61 -25.40 40.33
CA ALA A 258 -9.93 -25.18 40.94
C ALA A 258 -10.95 -24.51 39.99
N PHE A 259 -12.09 -25.19 39.84
CA PHE A 259 -13.46 -24.66 39.76
C PHE A 259 -13.86 -23.67 38.65
N CYS A 260 -14.78 -24.12 37.77
CA CYS A 260 -16.03 -23.41 37.47
C CYS A 260 -17.08 -24.37 36.88
N SER A 261 -17.97 -24.84 37.76
CA SER A 261 -19.44 -24.91 37.60
C SER A 261 -20.04 -25.22 36.22
N LEU A 262 -20.64 -26.41 36.11
CA LEU A 262 -21.81 -26.64 35.25
C LEU A 262 -22.86 -27.44 36.04
N THR A 263 -23.95 -26.77 36.39
CA THR A 263 -25.21 -27.39 36.83
C THR A 263 -25.82 -28.24 35.72
N PRO A 264 -26.25 -29.50 35.99
CA PRO A 264 -27.03 -30.29 35.05
C PRO A 264 -28.54 -30.22 35.34
N GLN A 265 -29.35 -30.15 34.28
CA GLN A 265 -30.81 -30.30 34.32
C GLN A 265 -31.24 -31.79 34.24
N PRO A 266 -32.50 -32.13 34.59
CA PRO A 266 -32.83 -33.32 35.37
C PRO A 266 -33.37 -34.50 34.54
N SER A 267 -33.38 -35.70 35.12
CA SER A 267 -34.36 -36.74 34.78
C SER A 267 -34.59 -37.74 35.92
N LEU A 268 -35.76 -38.37 35.86
CA LEU A 268 -36.61 -38.93 36.91
C LEU A 268 -36.03 -40.03 37.80
N THR A 269 -36.43 -39.95 39.06
CA THR A 269 -36.46 -40.98 40.10
C THR A 269 -37.46 -42.10 39.79
N ASN A 270 -37.07 -43.33 40.13
CA ASN A 270 -37.97 -44.39 40.59
C ASN A 270 -37.22 -45.35 41.53
N PRO A 271 -37.94 -46.06 42.42
CA PRO A 271 -37.57 -46.20 43.83
C PRO A 271 -36.97 -47.57 44.17
N PRO A 272 -36.52 -47.78 45.42
CA PRO A 272 -36.53 -49.10 46.02
C PRO A 272 -37.42 -49.20 47.27
N VAL A 273 -38.06 -50.35 47.42
CA VAL A 273 -38.88 -50.77 48.57
C VAL A 273 -38.02 -51.61 49.53
N ARG A 274 -38.14 -51.27 50.83
CA ARG A 274 -37.93 -52.05 52.08
C ARG A 274 -36.60 -52.78 52.33
N VAL A 275 -36.10 -52.68 53.57
CA VAL A 275 -36.03 -53.79 54.55
C VAL A 275 -36.06 -53.22 55.98
N CYS A 276 -36.92 -53.82 56.81
CA CYS A 276 -37.07 -53.79 58.29
C CYS A 276 -37.10 -52.46 59.05
#